data_AF-G3NWW2-F1
#
_entry.id   AF-G3NWW2-F1
#
_cell.length_a   1.000
_cell.length_b   1.000
_cell.length_c   1.000
_cell.angle_alpha   90.00
_cell.angle_beta   90.00
_cell.angle_gamma   90.00
#
_symmetry.space_group_name_H-M   'P 1'
#
loop_
_entity.id
_entity.type
_entity.pdbx_description
1 polymer ?
#
loop_
_entity_poly.entity_id
_entity_poly.type
_entity_poly.pdbx_seq_one_letter_code
_entity_poly.pdbx_strand_id
1 'polypeptide(L)'
;MASCTNKLSNMTKLVTAREVAQFVGIHIAMGTLKFPSPKLYWEDLTKVPLIAEAVPLSRFLELSRGLKLASPEKDPVNSNVQEGRHGGSDFQNALQGEAVSSRPSDISERTSEDAPNDPSGPKTQADPLWKAQQLLSRFKAGCQALRREGNYAVDQYLLPLPGKIQNKKLSLYCTTLIGFGGFLLHVDLELG
;
A
#
# COMPACT_ATOMS: atom_id res chain seq x y z
N MET A 1 -32.64 24.20 -16.51
CA MET A 1 -32.15 23.60 -15.25
C MET A 1 -31.64 22.20 -15.56
N ALA A 2 -30.43 21.83 -15.15
CA ALA A 2 -29.94 20.45 -15.29
C ALA A 2 -30.25 19.68 -14.00
N SER A 3 -31.07 18.63 -14.08
CA SER A 3 -31.39 17.77 -12.93
C SER A 3 -30.38 16.62 -12.84
N CYS A 4 -29.35 16.79 -12.01
CA CYS A 4 -28.33 15.78 -11.78
C CYS A 4 -28.80 14.74 -10.75
N THR A 5 -29.40 13.65 -11.21
CA THR A 5 -29.83 12.54 -10.36
C THR A 5 -28.65 11.66 -9.94
N ASN A 6 -27.85 12.14 -8.99
CA ASN A 6 -26.80 11.35 -8.33
C ASN A 6 -27.43 10.28 -7.42
N LYS A 7 -28.03 9.23 -7.99
CA LYS A 7 -28.29 8.00 -7.25
C LYS A 7 -26.94 7.33 -6.97
N LEU A 8 -26.45 7.51 -5.74
CA LEU A 8 -25.36 6.71 -5.19
C LEU A 8 -25.82 5.25 -5.20
N SER A 9 -25.30 4.46 -6.13
CA SER A 9 -25.60 3.03 -6.22
C SER A 9 -24.98 2.34 -5.02
N ASN A 10 -25.78 2.11 -3.98
CA ASN A 10 -25.46 1.16 -2.93
C ASN A 10 -25.10 -0.16 -3.63
N MET A 11 -23.85 -0.62 -3.45
CA MET A 11 -23.32 -1.77 -4.17
C MET A 11 -23.91 -3.06 -3.61
N THR A 12 -25.18 -3.32 -3.93
CA THR A 12 -26.01 -4.40 -3.35
C THR A 12 -25.58 -5.79 -3.76
N LYS A 13 -24.73 -5.92 -4.79
CA LYS A 13 -24.19 -7.19 -5.27
C LYS A 13 -22.73 -7.37 -4.82
N LEU A 14 -22.53 -8.37 -3.96
CA LEU A 14 -21.22 -8.85 -3.51
C LEU A 14 -20.24 -8.99 -4.68
N VAL A 15 -19.02 -8.49 -4.51
CA VAL A 15 -17.93 -8.66 -5.47
C VAL A 15 -17.36 -10.07 -5.36
N THR A 16 -17.27 -10.78 -6.47
CA THR A 16 -16.66 -12.13 -6.52
C THR A 16 -15.24 -12.08 -7.06
N ALA A 17 -14.42 -13.09 -6.73
CA ALA A 17 -13.08 -13.24 -7.30
C ALA A 17 -13.11 -13.30 -8.85
N ARG A 18 -14.18 -13.86 -9.44
CA ARG A 18 -14.42 -13.86 -10.89
C ARG A 18 -14.60 -12.44 -11.43
N GLU A 19 -15.42 -11.60 -10.79
CA GLU A 19 -15.61 -10.20 -11.21
C GLU A 19 -14.30 -9.39 -11.09
N VAL A 20 -13.48 -9.64 -10.06
CA VAL A 20 -12.14 -9.01 -9.93
C VAL A 20 -11.21 -9.45 -11.06
N ALA A 21 -11.14 -10.76 -11.36
CA ALA A 21 -10.31 -11.28 -12.45
C ALA A 21 -10.75 -10.72 -13.82
N GLN A 22 -12.06 -10.63 -14.07
CA GLN A 22 -12.60 -10.01 -15.28
C GLN A 22 -12.26 -8.51 -15.35
N PHE A 23 -12.39 -7.77 -14.24
CA PHE A 23 -12.04 -6.35 -14.17
C PHE A 23 -10.56 -6.09 -14.50
N VAL A 24 -9.65 -6.91 -13.95
CA VAL A 24 -8.21 -6.84 -14.26
C VAL A 24 -7.94 -7.23 -15.71
N GLY A 25 -8.53 -8.32 -16.22
CA GLY A 25 -8.38 -8.73 -17.62
C GLY A 25 -8.86 -7.68 -18.62
N ILE A 26 -9.97 -6.99 -18.32
CA ILE A 26 -10.46 -5.85 -19.10
C ILE A 26 -9.42 -4.71 -19.12
N HIS A 27 -8.79 -4.37 -17.99
CA HIS A 27 -7.75 -3.33 -17.96
C HIS A 27 -6.50 -3.70 -18.78
N ILE A 28 -6.13 -4.98 -18.81
CA ILE A 28 -5.04 -5.48 -19.69
C ILE A 28 -5.42 -5.27 -21.16
N ALA A 29 -6.60 -5.71 -21.58
CA ALA A 29 -7.09 -5.54 -22.95
C ALA A 29 -7.23 -4.07 -23.37
N MET A 30 -7.75 -3.21 -22.47
CA MET A 30 -7.81 -1.76 -22.67
C MET A 30 -6.41 -1.13 -22.79
N GLY A 31 -5.43 -1.62 -22.03
CA GLY A 31 -4.03 -1.16 -22.11
C GLY A 31 -3.38 -1.47 -23.46
N THR A 32 -3.80 -2.55 -24.13
CA THR A 32 -3.38 -2.88 -25.50
C THR A 32 -4.11 -2.03 -26.56
N LEU A 33 -5.43 -1.88 -26.44
CA LEU A 33 -6.29 -1.26 -27.46
C LEU A 33 -6.35 0.28 -27.40
N LYS A 34 -6.17 0.88 -26.22
CA LYS A 34 -5.97 2.32 -25.98
C LYS A 34 -7.05 3.25 -26.54
N PHE A 35 -8.32 2.84 -26.57
CA PHE A 35 -9.42 3.77 -26.88
C PHE A 35 -9.49 4.90 -25.84
N PRO A 36 -9.78 6.15 -26.25
CA PRO A 36 -9.68 7.33 -25.39
C PRO A 36 -10.75 7.45 -24.30
N SER A 37 -11.77 6.58 -24.33
CA SER A 37 -12.87 6.54 -23.36
C SER A 37 -13.22 5.09 -23.05
N PRO A 38 -13.38 4.71 -21.77
CA PRO A 38 -13.88 3.38 -21.41
C PRO A 38 -15.23 3.04 -22.06
N LYS A 39 -16.09 4.01 -22.36
CA LYS A 39 -17.42 3.73 -22.94
C LYS A 39 -17.35 3.11 -24.34
N LEU A 40 -16.35 3.51 -25.14
CA LEU A 40 -16.17 3.02 -26.52
C LEU A 40 -16.01 1.49 -26.60
N TYR A 41 -15.52 0.84 -25.56
CA TYR A 41 -15.41 -0.62 -25.54
C TYR A 41 -16.78 -1.34 -25.47
N TRP A 42 -17.86 -0.62 -25.12
CA TRP A 42 -19.25 -1.12 -25.03
C TRP A 42 -20.24 -0.44 -26.00
N GLU A 43 -19.86 0.63 -26.70
CA GLU A 43 -20.72 1.35 -27.65
C GLU A 43 -20.83 0.58 -28.98
N ASP A 44 -22.01 0.47 -29.59
CA ASP A 44 -22.29 -0.53 -30.65
C ASP A 44 -21.32 -0.50 -31.85
N LEU A 45 -20.90 0.68 -32.30
CA LEU A 45 -19.99 0.86 -33.46
C LEU A 45 -18.52 0.57 -33.14
N THR A 46 -18.15 0.54 -31.86
CA THR A 46 -16.76 0.39 -31.38
C THR A 46 -16.62 -0.77 -30.38
N LYS A 47 -17.71 -1.51 -30.12
CA LYS A 47 -17.82 -2.59 -29.14
C LYS A 47 -16.72 -3.61 -29.35
N VAL A 48 -16.01 -3.94 -28.26
CA VAL A 48 -15.03 -5.02 -28.23
C VAL A 48 -15.67 -6.19 -27.49
N PRO A 49 -16.14 -7.26 -28.16
CA PRO A 49 -16.91 -8.33 -27.51
C PRO A 49 -16.20 -8.95 -26.31
N LEU A 50 -14.89 -9.18 -26.42
CA LEU A 50 -14.01 -9.69 -25.34
C LEU A 50 -14.10 -8.87 -24.03
N ILE A 51 -14.37 -7.56 -24.11
CA ILE A 51 -14.56 -6.67 -22.97
C ILE A 51 -16.05 -6.56 -22.63
N ALA A 52 -16.87 -6.26 -23.63
CA ALA A 52 -18.26 -5.87 -23.44
C ALA A 52 -19.15 -6.99 -22.88
N GLU A 53 -18.83 -8.24 -23.22
CA GLU A 53 -19.59 -9.43 -22.82
C GLU A 53 -19.05 -10.06 -21.54
N ALA A 54 -17.81 -9.72 -21.14
CA ALA A 54 -17.26 -10.15 -19.87
C ALA A 54 -17.96 -9.48 -18.67
N VAL A 55 -18.14 -8.16 -18.72
CA VAL A 55 -18.81 -7.37 -17.66
C VAL A 55 -19.58 -6.21 -18.32
N PRO A 56 -20.87 -5.97 -18.00
CA PRO A 56 -21.60 -4.80 -18.50
C PRO A 56 -20.99 -3.46 -18.05
N LEU A 57 -21.09 -2.41 -18.89
CA LEU A 57 -20.50 -1.08 -18.62
C LEU A 57 -20.91 -0.53 -17.24
N SER A 58 -22.18 -0.66 -16.84
CA SER A 58 -22.65 -0.24 -15.53
C SER A 58 -21.88 -0.91 -14.39
N ARG A 59 -21.74 -2.25 -14.43
CA ARG A 59 -21.00 -3.03 -13.43
C ARG A 59 -19.50 -2.73 -13.46
N PHE A 60 -18.91 -2.49 -14.63
CA PHE A 60 -17.53 -2.03 -14.74
C PHE A 60 -17.31 -0.66 -14.07
N LEU A 61 -18.26 0.27 -14.24
CA LEU A 61 -18.24 1.60 -13.60
C LEU A 61 -18.56 1.56 -12.09
N GLU A 62 -19.28 0.56 -11.60
CA GLU A 62 -19.39 0.27 -10.16
C GLU A 62 -18.07 -0.25 -9.60
N LEU A 63 -17.49 -1.26 -10.24
CA LEU A 63 -16.23 -1.90 -9.80
C LEU A 63 -15.08 -0.89 -9.77
N SER A 64 -14.93 -0.01 -10.77
CA SER A 64 -13.88 1.01 -10.79
C SER A 64 -13.99 2.07 -9.70
N ARG A 65 -15.15 2.21 -9.05
CA ARG A 65 -15.39 3.12 -7.91
C ARG A 65 -15.34 2.39 -6.56
N GLY A 66 -15.78 1.14 -6.54
CA GLY A 66 -15.96 0.34 -5.32
C GLY A 66 -14.77 -0.52 -4.93
N LEU A 67 -13.97 -1.00 -5.90
CA LEU A 67 -12.81 -1.85 -5.63
C LEU A 67 -11.73 -1.08 -4.88
N LYS A 68 -11.26 -1.66 -3.77
CA LYS A 68 -10.18 -1.17 -2.93
C LYS A 68 -9.25 -2.32 -2.61
N LEU A 69 -7.95 -2.04 -2.52
CA LEU A 69 -7.02 -2.98 -1.91
C LEU A 69 -7.35 -3.06 -0.42
N ALA A 70 -7.45 -4.28 0.10
CA ALA A 70 -7.74 -4.51 1.51
C ALA A 70 -6.59 -3.96 2.37
N SER A 71 -6.92 -3.26 3.46
CA SER A 71 -5.95 -3.06 4.53
C SER A 71 -5.53 -4.41 5.10
N PRO A 72 -4.29 -4.59 5.60
CA PRO A 72 -4.02 -5.69 6.51
C PRO A 72 -5.06 -5.65 7.64
N GLU A 73 -5.57 -6.82 8.03
CA GLU A 73 -6.44 -6.92 9.19
C GLU A 73 -5.64 -6.42 10.41
N LYS A 74 -6.27 -5.57 11.22
CA LYS A 74 -5.76 -5.35 12.57
C LYS A 74 -6.11 -6.59 13.36
N ASP A 75 -5.10 -7.25 13.94
CA ASP A 75 -5.34 -8.40 14.81
C ASP A 75 -6.41 -8.04 15.87
N PRO A 76 -7.43 -8.89 16.08
CA PRO A 76 -8.48 -8.64 17.06
C PRO A 76 -7.95 -8.96 18.47
N VAL A 77 -7.00 -8.16 18.95
CA VAL A 77 -6.44 -8.24 20.31
C VAL A 77 -6.80 -6.98 21.10
N ASN A 78 -7.68 -7.18 22.08
CA ASN A 78 -7.96 -6.32 23.22
C ASN A 78 -8.52 -4.91 22.95
N SER A 79 -9.74 -4.87 22.42
CA SER A 79 -10.72 -3.90 22.91
C SER A 79 -11.13 -4.26 24.35
N ASN A 80 -10.34 -3.83 25.35
CA ASN A 80 -10.73 -3.74 26.77
C ASN A 80 -9.60 -3.13 27.63
N VAL A 81 -9.45 -1.80 27.61
CA VAL A 81 -9.09 -1.05 28.82
C VAL A 81 -9.94 0.22 28.83
N GLN A 82 -10.91 0.25 29.74
CA GLN A 82 -11.66 1.46 30.07
C GLN A 82 -10.75 2.41 30.86
N GLU A 83 -10.95 3.71 30.63
CA GLU A 83 -10.31 4.78 31.38
C GLU A 83 -10.74 4.74 32.86
N GLY A 84 -9.78 4.61 33.78
CA GLY A 84 -10.03 4.52 35.22
C GLY A 84 -8.83 5.01 36.04
N ARG A 85 -9.04 6.04 36.86
CA ARG A 85 -8.04 6.62 37.78
C ARG A 85 -8.21 6.08 39.20
N HIS A 86 -7.19 6.32 40.03
CA HIS A 86 -7.02 5.92 41.45
C HIS A 86 -6.63 4.45 41.62
N GLY A 87 -5.77 4.07 42.58
CA GLY A 87 -4.99 4.85 43.56
C GLY A 87 -3.94 3.92 44.18
N GLY A 88 -2.80 4.44 44.64
CA GLY A 88 -1.66 3.60 45.01
C GLY A 88 -1.71 3.01 46.43
N SER A 89 -0.95 1.93 46.63
CA SER A 89 -0.24 1.64 47.88
C SER A 89 0.84 0.56 47.64
N ASP A 90 1.98 0.70 48.30
CA ASP A 90 3.12 -0.23 48.26
C ASP A 90 2.85 -1.53 49.03
N PHE A 91 3.66 -2.59 48.79
CA PHE A 91 4.53 -3.22 49.79
C PHE A 91 5.38 -4.37 49.19
N GLN A 92 6.37 -4.85 49.97
CA GLN A 92 7.62 -5.47 49.50
C GLN A 92 7.72 -6.99 49.69
N ASN A 93 8.84 -7.55 49.17
CA ASN A 93 9.63 -8.73 49.60
C ASN A 93 9.64 -9.95 48.64
N ALA A 94 10.65 -10.83 48.60
CA ALA A 94 12.14 -10.74 48.74
C ALA A 94 12.74 -12.17 48.51
N LEU A 95 14.07 -12.28 48.27
CA LEU A 95 14.92 -13.50 48.38
C LEU A 95 14.79 -14.61 47.27
N GLN A 96 15.85 -15.33 46.82
CA GLN A 96 17.32 -15.13 46.81
C GLN A 96 18.04 -16.20 45.92
N GLY A 97 19.32 -15.98 45.54
CA GLY A 97 20.28 -16.98 44.98
C GLY A 97 20.83 -16.63 43.57
N GLU A 98 21.99 -15.98 43.41
CA GLU A 98 23.39 -16.49 43.39
C GLU A 98 23.81 -17.23 42.08
N ALA A 99 24.98 -17.06 41.46
CA ALA A 99 26.24 -16.40 41.87
C ALA A 99 27.15 -15.88 40.70
N VAL A 100 27.88 -14.78 40.97
CA VAL A 100 29.31 -14.46 40.63
C VAL A 100 29.86 -14.48 39.18
N SER A 101 30.37 -13.33 38.70
CA SER A 101 31.82 -13.14 38.40
C SER A 101 32.24 -11.67 38.09
N SER A 102 33.06 -11.10 38.98
CA SER A 102 34.25 -10.24 38.74
C SER A 102 34.23 -8.93 37.92
N ARG A 103 34.54 -7.82 38.61
CA ARG A 103 35.06 -6.49 38.18
C ARG A 103 36.48 -6.30 38.82
N PRO A 104 37.21 -5.14 38.76
CA PRO A 104 36.99 -3.81 38.13
C PRO A 104 38.15 -3.48 37.12
N SER A 105 38.44 -2.27 36.60
CA SER A 105 38.26 -0.85 37.02
C SER A 105 38.47 0.14 35.82
N ASP A 106 38.48 1.49 35.87
CA ASP A 106 38.24 2.48 36.95
C ASP A 106 37.82 3.92 36.49
N ILE A 107 37.48 4.75 37.50
CA ILE A 107 37.47 6.24 37.68
C ILE A 107 37.75 7.22 36.51
N SER A 108 36.80 8.13 36.21
CA SER A 108 36.85 9.58 36.60
C SER A 108 35.66 10.44 36.11
N GLU A 109 34.72 10.67 37.02
CA GLU A 109 34.08 11.95 37.44
C GLU A 109 33.59 13.08 36.47
N ARG A 110 32.26 13.37 36.60
CA ARG A 110 31.59 14.69 36.90
C ARG A 110 31.53 15.80 35.81
N THR A 111 30.48 16.64 35.67
CA THR A 111 29.17 16.84 36.35
C THR A 111 28.16 17.60 35.41
N SER A 112 26.89 17.71 35.81
CA SER A 112 25.69 18.39 35.21
C SER A 112 25.85 19.88 34.81
N GLU A 113 24.89 20.64 34.24
CA GLU A 113 23.47 20.55 33.78
C GLU A 113 23.42 21.27 32.38
N ASP A 114 22.42 21.22 31.49
CA ASP A 114 20.99 21.60 31.62
C ASP A 114 20.21 21.28 30.31
N ALA A 115 18.87 21.26 30.32
CA ALA A 115 18.03 20.83 29.18
C ALA A 115 17.57 22.00 28.25
N PRO A 116 16.97 21.74 27.06
CA PRO A 116 15.59 21.24 27.00
C PRO A 116 15.36 20.07 26.01
N ASN A 117 14.38 19.23 26.33
CA ASN A 117 13.88 18.15 25.48
C ASN A 117 13.31 18.68 24.15
N ASP A 118 13.85 18.23 23.02
CA ASP A 118 13.10 18.20 21.76
C ASP A 118 12.61 16.77 21.49
N PRO A 119 11.32 16.46 21.69
CA PRO A 119 10.74 15.17 21.34
C PRO A 119 10.46 15.08 19.83
N SER A 120 11.45 15.43 19.00
CA SER A 120 11.47 15.18 17.56
C SER A 120 11.99 13.77 17.24
N GLY A 121 11.53 12.78 18.02
CA GLY A 121 11.61 11.38 17.60
C GLY A 121 11.05 11.27 16.19
N PRO A 122 11.72 10.54 15.26
CA PRO A 122 11.37 10.56 13.86
C PRO A 122 9.91 10.16 13.72
N LYS A 123 9.07 11.11 13.27
CA LYS A 123 7.67 10.83 12.98
C LYS A 123 7.67 9.78 11.90
N THR A 124 7.39 8.53 12.27
CA THR A 124 7.30 7.40 11.35
C THR A 124 6.14 7.66 10.40
N GLN A 125 6.44 8.39 9.33
CA GLN A 125 5.48 8.75 8.30
C GLN A 125 5.06 7.43 7.66
N ALA A 126 3.83 7.00 7.97
CA ALA A 126 3.29 5.75 7.45
C ALA A 126 3.44 5.76 5.93
N ASP A 127 4.08 4.71 5.40
CA ASP A 127 4.41 4.56 3.98
C ASP A 127 3.26 5.06 3.09
N PRO A 128 3.46 6.06 2.23
CA PRO A 128 2.40 6.56 1.33
C PRO A 128 1.72 5.46 0.51
N LEU A 129 2.43 4.36 0.23
CA LEU A 129 1.96 3.21 -0.53
C LEU A 129 1.45 2.04 0.34
N TRP A 130 1.20 2.24 1.65
CA TRP A 130 0.81 1.17 2.59
C TRP A 130 -0.40 0.34 2.13
N LYS A 131 -1.33 0.94 1.38
CA LYS A 131 -2.51 0.24 0.81
C LYS A 131 -2.16 -0.69 -0.35
N ALA A 132 -1.07 -0.41 -1.05
CA ALA A 132 -0.54 -1.21 -2.14
C ALA A 132 0.51 -2.23 -1.68
N GLN A 133 1.08 -2.09 -0.47
CA GLN A 133 2.13 -2.97 0.07
C GLN A 133 1.84 -4.47 -0.09
N GLN A 134 0.63 -4.94 0.20
CA GLN A 134 0.29 -6.38 0.03
C GLN A 134 0.37 -6.88 -1.42
N LEU A 135 0.07 -6.02 -2.40
CA LEU A 135 0.18 -6.35 -3.82
C LEU A 135 1.63 -6.22 -4.28
N LEU A 136 2.31 -5.14 -3.86
CA LEU A 136 3.69 -4.86 -4.20
C LEU A 136 4.66 -5.90 -3.62
N SER A 137 4.43 -6.40 -2.41
CA SER A 137 5.26 -7.45 -1.80
C SER A 137 5.14 -8.78 -2.54
N ARG A 138 3.91 -9.19 -2.91
CA ARG A 138 3.67 -10.38 -3.75
C ARG A 138 4.30 -10.24 -5.13
N PHE A 139 4.20 -9.05 -5.73
CA PHE A 139 4.84 -8.75 -7.01
C PHE A 139 6.38 -8.82 -6.92
N LYS A 140 6.99 -8.14 -5.92
CA LYS A 140 8.43 -8.16 -5.65
C LYS A 140 8.93 -9.59 -5.40
N ALA A 141 8.20 -10.41 -4.64
CA ALA A 141 8.53 -11.82 -4.41
C ALA A 141 8.48 -12.64 -5.73
N GLY A 142 7.50 -12.38 -6.60
CA GLY A 142 7.43 -12.96 -7.94
C GLY A 142 8.64 -12.61 -8.80
N CYS A 143 9.06 -11.35 -8.81
CA CYS A 143 10.27 -10.90 -9.51
C CYS A 143 11.56 -11.55 -8.96
N GLN A 144 11.66 -11.71 -7.63
CA GLN A 144 12.80 -12.34 -6.96
C GLN A 144 12.90 -13.85 -7.23
N ALA A 145 11.79 -14.52 -7.55
CA ALA A 145 11.76 -15.93 -7.92
C ALA A 145 12.22 -16.20 -9.37
N LEU A 146 12.38 -15.15 -10.20
CA LEU A 146 12.91 -15.28 -11.56
C LEU A 146 14.44 -15.46 -11.54
N ARG A 147 14.96 -16.20 -12.52
CA ARG A 147 16.42 -16.41 -12.66
C ARG A 147 17.14 -15.08 -12.88
N ARG A 148 18.24 -14.91 -12.15
CA ARG A 148 19.12 -13.74 -12.20
C ARG A 148 20.48 -14.15 -12.79
N GLU A 149 20.51 -14.30 -14.10
CA GLU A 149 21.69 -14.66 -14.89
C GLU A 149 21.90 -13.65 -16.02
N GLY A 150 23.17 -13.33 -16.33
CA GLY A 150 23.54 -12.42 -17.42
C GLY A 150 23.50 -10.93 -17.07
N ASN A 151 23.31 -10.10 -18.09
CA ASN A 151 23.32 -8.64 -17.99
C ASN A 151 21.97 -8.07 -17.54
N TYR A 152 22.01 -6.88 -16.93
CA TYR A 152 20.84 -6.15 -16.45
C TYR A 152 20.84 -4.71 -16.96
N ALA A 153 19.64 -4.16 -17.15
CA ALA A 153 19.41 -2.73 -17.33
C ALA A 153 18.67 -2.18 -16.10
N VAL A 154 18.94 -0.92 -15.75
CA VAL A 154 18.18 -0.17 -14.75
C VAL A 154 17.59 1.05 -15.45
N ASP A 155 16.26 1.15 -15.43
CA ASP A 155 15.52 2.28 -15.96
C ASP A 155 14.69 2.92 -14.85
N GLN A 156 14.50 4.24 -14.93
CA GLN A 156 13.58 4.98 -14.08
C GLN A 156 12.61 5.79 -14.94
N TYR A 157 11.31 5.68 -14.63
CA TYR A 157 10.26 6.41 -15.34
C TYR A 157 9.27 7.05 -14.37
N LEU A 158 8.75 8.22 -14.76
CA LEU A 158 7.76 8.96 -13.99
C LEU A 158 6.35 8.49 -14.36
N LEU A 159 5.58 8.03 -13.37
CA LEU A 159 4.18 7.64 -13.51
C LEU A 159 3.26 8.76 -13.00
N PRO A 160 2.55 9.50 -13.88
CA PRO A 160 1.59 10.51 -13.46
C PRO A 160 0.42 9.88 -12.71
N LEU A 161 0.13 10.35 -11.49
CA LEU A 161 -1.06 9.94 -10.76
C LEU A 161 -2.24 10.89 -11.05
N PRO A 162 -3.47 10.36 -11.22
CA PRO A 162 -4.66 11.19 -11.34
C PRO A 162 -5.00 11.82 -9.99
N GLY A 163 -4.66 13.09 -9.81
CA GLY A 163 -4.97 13.86 -8.61
C GLY A 163 -4.03 15.06 -8.41
N LYS A 164 -4.33 15.86 -7.39
CA LYS A 164 -3.46 16.94 -6.90
C LYS A 164 -3.48 16.98 -5.37
N ILE A 165 -2.33 17.16 -4.74
CA ILE A 165 -2.23 17.53 -3.33
C ILE A 165 -1.60 18.92 -3.28
N GLN A 166 -2.25 19.86 -2.59
CA GLN A 166 -1.76 21.25 -2.44
C GLN A 166 -1.35 21.89 -3.80
N ASN A 167 -2.20 21.72 -4.82
CA ASN A 167 -1.97 22.12 -6.22
C ASN A 167 -0.80 21.44 -6.97
N LYS A 168 0.06 20.67 -6.30
CA LYS A 168 1.10 19.86 -6.96
C LYS A 168 0.46 18.63 -7.61
N LYS A 169 0.89 18.33 -8.84
CA LYS A 169 0.57 17.07 -9.53
C LYS A 169 1.31 15.94 -8.83
N LEU A 170 0.61 14.86 -8.51
CA LEU A 170 1.25 13.68 -7.93
C LEU A 170 1.87 12.81 -9.02
N SER A 171 3.00 12.20 -8.69
CA SER A 171 3.67 11.21 -9.53
C SER A 171 4.38 10.17 -8.68
N LEU A 172 4.55 8.96 -9.24
CA LEU A 172 5.48 7.99 -8.68
C LEU A 172 6.73 7.93 -9.56
N TYR A 173 7.91 7.95 -8.95
CA TYR A 173 9.11 7.45 -9.59
C TYR A 173 9.05 5.92 -9.55
N CYS A 174 9.14 5.30 -10.71
CA CYS A 174 9.18 3.85 -10.84
C CYS A 174 10.56 3.44 -11.35
N THR A 175 11.34 2.79 -10.50
CA THR A 175 12.69 2.30 -10.82
C THR A 175 12.63 0.81 -11.05
N THR A 176 13.10 0.34 -12.20
CA THR A 176 12.98 -1.06 -12.60
C THR A 176 14.34 -1.67 -12.95
N LEU A 177 14.59 -2.88 -12.46
CA LEU A 177 15.70 -3.72 -12.87
C LEU A 177 15.19 -4.75 -13.89
N ILE A 178 15.69 -4.70 -15.12
CA ILE A 178 15.28 -5.56 -16.22
C ILE A 178 16.42 -6.54 -16.54
N GLY A 179 16.13 -7.83 -16.58
CA GLY A 179 17.09 -8.87 -17.01
C GLY A 179 17.12 -9.03 -18.53
N PHE A 180 18.18 -9.70 -19.02
CA PHE A 180 18.40 -9.95 -20.46
C PHE A 180 17.18 -10.51 -21.23
N GLY A 181 16.32 -11.29 -20.59
CA GLY A 181 15.07 -11.81 -21.18
C GLY A 181 13.88 -10.82 -21.21
N GLY A 182 14.08 -9.54 -20.88
CA GLY A 182 13.00 -8.54 -20.76
C GLY A 182 12.17 -8.65 -19.47
N PHE A 183 12.54 -9.54 -18.55
CA PHE A 183 11.83 -9.74 -17.29
C PHE A 183 12.16 -8.67 -16.26
N LEU A 184 11.15 -8.18 -15.54
CA LEU A 184 11.31 -7.34 -14.36
C LEU A 184 11.79 -8.19 -13.17
N LEU A 185 13.01 -7.94 -12.69
CA LEU A 185 13.65 -8.64 -11.58
C LEU A 185 13.55 -7.84 -10.27
N HIS A 186 13.37 -6.54 -10.36
CA HIS A 186 13.00 -5.67 -9.25
C HIS A 186 12.19 -4.48 -9.77
N VAL A 187 11.23 -4.00 -8.98
CA VAL A 187 10.51 -2.76 -9.22
C VAL A 187 10.40 -2.03 -7.89
N ASP A 188 10.77 -0.75 -7.88
CA ASP A 188 10.57 0.13 -6.75
C ASP A 188 9.71 1.33 -7.12
N LEU A 189 8.95 1.84 -6.15
CA LEU A 189 7.95 2.87 -6.33
C LEU A 189 8.07 3.90 -5.21
N GLU A 190 8.47 5.12 -5.56
CA GLU A 190 8.63 6.23 -4.62
C GLU A 190 7.70 7.38 -5.01
N LEU A 191 7.23 8.16 -4.03
CA LEU A 191 6.40 9.33 -4.30
C LEU A 191 7.28 10.53 -4.66
N GLY A 192 7.01 11.17 -5.80
CA GLY A 192 7.72 12.35 -6.30
C GLY A 192 6.97 13.67 -6.17
#